data_AF-A0A935H9C3-F1
#
_entry.id   AF-A0A935H9C3-F1
#
_cell.length_a   1.000
_cell.length_b   1.000
_cell.length_c   1.000
_cell.angle_alpha   90.00
_cell.angle_beta   90.00
_cell.angle_gamma   90.00
#
_symmetry.space_group_name_H-M   'P 1'
#
loop_
_entity.id
_entity.type
_entity.pdbx_description
1 polymer ?
#
loop_
_entity_poly.entity_id
_entity_poly.type
_entity_poly.pdbx_seq_one_letter_code
_entity_poly.pdbx_strand_id
1 'polypeptide(L)'
;MREAYAQADLASRTDLLSGLGNRRSAAQLIPAMVTTLREYLQFGHSERRLALLLVDIDAFKSINDRHGHRIGDRVIALVGQRIASMLRDGDLAVRWGGEEFLLVMHFDDEAQAWASADRLCREVAAHTLAVEDADDIRTTVSIGVACLPFDQGDWDAISWEQTLEIADAAMYIAKREGRNRAYGFRATGPLPEGFIERFRRDPEGAPALLPVELMRISGERC
;
A
#
# COMPACT_ATOMS: atom_id res chain seq x y z
N MET A 1 6.39 35.40 5.71
CA MET A 1 5.05 34.97 6.17
C MET A 1 4.50 33.82 5.32
N ARG A 2 4.37 33.93 4.00
CA ARG A 2 3.95 32.80 3.11
C ARG A 2 4.86 31.56 3.20
N GLU A 3 6.18 31.73 3.29
CA GLU A 3 7.13 30.62 3.44
C GLU A 3 7.02 29.90 4.79
N ALA A 4 6.78 30.65 5.88
CA ALA A 4 6.55 30.07 7.20
C ALA A 4 5.23 29.29 7.27
N TYR A 5 4.18 29.77 6.59
CA TYR A 5 2.92 29.03 6.45
C TYR A 5 3.07 27.78 5.57
N ALA A 6 3.84 27.86 4.48
CA ALA A 6 4.13 26.71 3.60
C ALA A 6 4.98 25.65 4.32
N GLN A 7 5.98 26.06 5.12
CA GLN A 7 6.75 25.13 5.96
C GLN A 7 5.90 24.50 7.06
N ALA A 8 5.00 25.25 7.69
CA ALA A 8 4.10 24.72 8.71
C ALA A 8 3.06 23.73 8.12
N ASP A 9 2.55 23.99 6.92
CA ASP A 9 1.62 23.10 6.22
C ASP A 9 2.34 21.82 5.73
N LEU A 10 3.56 21.94 5.22
CA LEU A 10 4.39 20.79 4.83
C LEU A 10 4.74 19.89 6.03
N ALA A 11 5.13 20.49 7.16
CA ALA A 11 5.40 19.78 8.40
C ALA A 11 4.14 19.09 8.98
N SER A 12 2.96 19.68 8.79
CA SER A 12 1.68 19.06 9.16
C SER A 12 1.29 17.88 8.24
N ARG A 13 1.96 17.71 7.10
CA ARG A 13 1.61 16.73 6.04
C ARG A 13 2.65 15.64 5.83
N THR A 14 3.80 15.78 6.47
CA THR A 14 4.95 14.88 6.34
C THR A 14 5.15 14.13 7.66
N ASP A 15 5.51 12.86 7.57
CA ASP A 15 6.01 12.08 8.70
C ASP A 15 7.54 12.23 8.76
N LEU A 16 8.04 12.77 9.87
CA LEU A 16 9.46 13.11 10.03
C LEU A 16 10.38 11.89 10.05
N LEU A 17 9.84 10.71 10.38
CA LEU A 17 10.64 9.50 10.52
C LEU A 17 10.90 8.84 9.17
N SER A 18 9.86 8.72 8.35
CA SER A 18 9.94 8.11 7.02
C SER A 18 10.31 9.11 5.92
N GLY A 19 10.08 10.41 6.12
CA GLY A 19 10.20 11.44 5.09
C GLY A 19 9.06 11.41 4.06
N LEU A 20 8.05 10.56 4.25
CA LEU A 20 6.87 10.43 3.39
C LEU A 20 5.73 11.32 3.89
N GLY A 21 4.61 11.34 3.15
CA GLY A 21 3.40 11.96 3.66
C GLY A 21 2.89 11.25 4.92
N ASN A 22 1.99 11.88 5.67
CA ASN A 22 1.31 11.23 6.79
C ASN A 22 -0.13 10.81 6.42
N ARG A 23 -0.76 10.02 7.27
CA ARG A 23 -2.15 9.53 7.07
C ARG A 23 -3.14 10.66 6.75
N ARG A 24 -2.98 11.85 7.34
CA ARG A 24 -3.85 13.01 7.08
C ARG A 24 -3.75 13.46 5.62
N SER A 25 -2.54 13.45 5.05
CA SER A 25 -2.32 13.78 3.65
C SER A 25 -3.03 12.81 2.70
N ALA A 26 -3.03 11.51 3.00
CA ALA A 26 -3.76 10.52 2.19
C ALA A 26 -5.28 10.79 2.15
N ALA A 27 -5.90 11.10 3.30
CA ALA A 27 -7.32 11.43 3.37
C ALA A 27 -7.71 12.67 2.54
N GLN A 28 -6.75 13.55 2.24
CA GLN A 28 -6.97 14.74 1.40
C GLN A 28 -6.66 14.47 -0.08
N LEU A 29 -5.58 13.75 -0.36
CA LEU A 29 -5.05 13.59 -1.71
C LEU A 29 -5.72 12.44 -2.49
N ILE A 30 -6.07 11.33 -1.85
CA ILE A 30 -6.68 10.19 -2.54
C ILE A 30 -8.02 10.58 -3.19
N PRO A 31 -8.96 11.28 -2.52
CA PRO A 31 -10.18 11.74 -3.18
C PRO A 31 -9.94 12.63 -4.39
N ALA A 32 -8.91 13.49 -4.34
CA ALA A 32 -8.52 14.34 -5.46
C ALA A 32 -7.96 13.50 -6.62
N MET A 33 -7.09 12.52 -6.35
CA MET A 33 -6.57 11.58 -7.35
C MET A 33 -7.69 10.78 -8.02
N VAL A 34 -8.67 10.29 -7.25
CA VAL A 34 -9.85 9.58 -7.77
C VAL A 34 -10.69 10.49 -8.67
N THR A 35 -10.90 11.74 -8.26
CA THR A 35 -11.65 12.71 -9.06
C THR A 35 -10.95 12.99 -10.38
N THR A 36 -9.65 13.28 -10.34
CA THR A 36 -8.84 13.49 -11.55
C THR A 36 -8.86 12.26 -12.46
N LEU A 37 -8.74 11.05 -11.90
CA LEU A 37 -8.81 9.82 -12.68
C LEU A 37 -10.15 9.67 -13.42
N ARG A 38 -11.27 9.95 -12.74
CA ARG A 38 -12.61 9.92 -13.35
C ARG A 38 -12.71 10.91 -14.51
N GLU A 39 -12.17 12.11 -14.37
CA GLU A 39 -12.13 13.10 -15.45
C GLU A 39 -11.32 12.60 -16.65
N TYR A 40 -10.12 12.05 -16.43
CA TYR A 40 -9.29 11.48 -17.51
C TYR A 40 -10.01 10.40 -18.31
N LEU A 41 -10.80 9.55 -17.65
CA LEU A 41 -11.53 8.46 -18.28
C LEU A 41 -12.69 8.94 -19.16
N GLN A 42 -13.33 10.06 -18.79
CA GLN A 42 -14.33 10.71 -19.63
C GLN A 42 -13.75 11.21 -20.96
N PHE A 43 -12.44 11.48 -21.01
CA PHE A 43 -11.70 11.85 -22.21
C PHE A 43 -11.13 10.64 -22.99
N GLY A 44 -11.68 9.43 -22.78
CA GLY A 44 -11.34 8.24 -23.58
C GLY A 44 -10.08 7.50 -23.16
N HIS A 45 -9.48 7.83 -22.01
CA HIS A 45 -8.28 7.14 -21.50
C HIS A 45 -8.68 5.96 -20.60
N SER A 46 -9.46 5.02 -21.15
CA SER A 46 -10.17 3.96 -20.41
C SER A 46 -9.30 2.99 -19.60
N GLU A 47 -7.98 3.02 -19.76
CA GLU A 47 -7.03 2.06 -19.18
C GLU A 47 -6.40 2.55 -17.88
N ARG A 48 -6.39 3.85 -17.61
CA ARG A 48 -5.70 4.40 -16.43
C ARG A 48 -6.44 4.07 -15.14
N ARG A 49 -5.70 3.68 -14.11
CA ARG A 49 -6.21 3.23 -12.80
C ARG A 49 -5.28 3.68 -11.66
N LEU A 50 -5.73 3.47 -10.43
CA LEU A 50 -4.91 3.65 -9.22
C LEU A 50 -4.76 2.35 -8.45
N ALA A 51 -3.56 2.04 -7.97
CA ALA A 51 -3.29 0.89 -7.11
C ALA A 51 -3.07 1.37 -5.69
N LEU A 52 -3.78 0.77 -4.73
CA LEU A 52 -3.56 0.96 -3.31
C LEU A 52 -2.71 -0.22 -2.82
N LEU A 53 -1.48 0.08 -2.41
CA LEU A 53 -0.57 -0.91 -1.82
C LEU A 53 -0.44 -0.57 -0.33
N LEU A 54 -1.02 -1.41 0.52
CA LEU A 54 -0.80 -1.35 1.97
C LEU A 54 0.38 -2.25 2.32
N VAL A 55 1.37 -1.69 3.00
CA VAL A 55 2.67 -2.29 3.28
C VAL A 55 2.89 -2.28 4.78
N ASP A 56 3.28 -3.41 5.35
CA ASP A 56 3.63 -3.52 6.76
C ASP A 56 5.01 -4.16 6.93
N ILE A 57 5.82 -3.58 7.83
CA ILE A 57 7.15 -4.11 8.15
C ILE A 57 7.02 -5.38 9.00
N ASP A 58 7.52 -6.48 8.46
CA ASP A 58 7.42 -7.78 9.10
C ASP A 58 8.20 -7.83 10.42
N ALA A 59 7.54 -8.35 11.46
CA ALA A 59 8.12 -8.55 12.79
C ALA A 59 8.73 -7.28 13.42
N PHE A 60 8.20 -6.09 13.08
CA PHE A 60 8.72 -4.81 13.57
C PHE A 60 8.77 -4.71 15.09
N LYS A 61 7.75 -5.22 15.80
CA LYS A 61 7.79 -5.33 17.26
C LYS A 61 9.01 -6.11 17.77
N SER A 62 9.38 -7.22 17.13
CA SER A 62 10.57 -8.00 17.51
C SER A 62 11.87 -7.22 17.28
N ILE A 63 11.93 -6.37 16.26
CA ILE A 63 13.07 -5.48 16.02
C ILE A 63 13.18 -4.47 17.17
N ASN A 64 12.07 -3.84 17.56
CA ASN A 64 12.04 -2.91 18.70
C ASN A 64 12.42 -3.59 20.01
N ASP A 65 11.85 -4.76 20.28
CA ASP A 65 12.08 -5.48 21.54
C ASP A 65 13.54 -5.97 21.65
N ARG A 66 14.21 -6.30 20.53
CA ARG A 66 15.60 -6.78 20.51
C ARG A 66 16.65 -5.67 20.42
N HIS A 67 16.39 -4.62 19.64
CA HIS A 67 17.39 -3.61 19.27
C HIS A 67 17.04 -2.19 19.78
N GLY A 68 15.88 -2.03 20.40
CA GLY A 68 15.37 -0.75 20.89
C GLY A 68 14.72 0.11 19.81
N HIS A 69 13.85 1.03 20.25
CA HIS A 69 13.08 1.90 19.37
C HIS A 69 13.93 2.74 18.41
N ARG A 70 15.13 3.16 18.81
CA ARG A 70 16.03 3.92 17.93
C ARG A 70 16.42 3.14 16.66
N ILE A 71 16.51 1.81 16.76
CA ILE A 71 16.81 0.96 15.61
C ILE A 71 15.54 0.71 14.78
N GLY A 72 14.38 0.52 15.43
CA GLY A 72 13.10 0.50 14.72
C GLY A 72 12.84 1.76 13.92
N ASP A 73 13.18 2.92 14.48
CA ASP A 73 13.10 4.22 13.80
C ASP A 73 13.95 4.25 12.51
N ARG A 74 15.18 3.73 12.58
CA ARG A 74 16.06 3.61 11.41
C ARG A 74 15.53 2.62 10.38
N VAL A 75 14.85 1.56 10.80
CA VAL A 75 14.18 0.60 9.90
C VAL A 75 13.01 1.28 9.18
N ILE A 76 12.18 2.08 9.87
CA ILE A 76 11.11 2.86 9.25
C ILE A 76 11.68 3.84 8.23
N ALA A 77 12.76 4.55 8.58
CA ALA A 77 13.42 5.49 7.67
C ALA A 77 13.96 4.78 6.41
N LEU A 78 14.60 3.61 6.58
CA LEU A 78 15.09 2.80 5.48
C LEU A 78 13.95 2.37 4.54
N VAL A 79 12.86 1.83 5.08
CA VAL A 79 11.70 1.41 4.29
C VAL A 79 11.05 2.60 3.59
N GLY A 80 10.91 3.74 4.27
CA GLY A 80 10.41 4.98 3.69
C GLY A 80 11.26 5.46 2.50
N GLN A 81 12.60 5.37 2.60
CA GLN A 81 13.51 5.71 1.49
C GLN A 81 13.35 4.75 0.30
N ARG A 82 13.18 3.44 0.56
CA ARG A 82 12.95 2.46 -0.51
C ARG A 82 11.64 2.73 -1.23
N ILE A 83 10.57 2.99 -0.49
CA ILE A 83 9.28 3.40 -1.03
C ILE A 83 9.44 4.66 -1.88
N ALA A 84 10.03 5.72 -1.34
CA ALA A 84 10.21 6.99 -2.05
C ALA A 84 10.97 6.82 -3.38
N SER A 85 11.99 5.97 -3.42
CA SER A 85 12.79 5.72 -4.62
C SER A 85 12.03 5.02 -5.76
N MET A 86 10.85 4.45 -5.46
CA MET A 86 10.02 3.74 -6.43
C MET A 86 8.87 4.58 -7.00
N LEU A 87 8.58 5.75 -6.41
CA LEU A 87 7.46 6.59 -6.79
C LEU A 87 7.80 7.41 -8.04
N ARG A 88 6.80 7.59 -8.90
CA ARG A 88 6.84 8.54 -10.02
C ARG A 88 6.15 9.85 -9.63
N ASP A 89 6.34 10.85 -10.47
CA ASP A 89 5.59 12.10 -10.36
C ASP A 89 4.08 11.82 -10.42
N GLY A 90 3.36 12.29 -9.41
CA GLY A 90 1.92 12.09 -9.25
C GLY A 90 1.53 10.85 -8.44
N ASP A 91 2.47 9.98 -8.06
CA ASP A 91 2.21 8.94 -7.07
C ASP A 91 2.22 9.53 -5.65
N LEU A 92 1.58 8.83 -4.72
CA LEU A 92 1.53 9.18 -3.31
C LEU A 92 2.09 8.05 -2.48
N ALA A 93 2.90 8.38 -1.47
CA ALA A 93 3.18 7.46 -0.38
C ALA A 93 3.03 8.17 0.96
N VAL A 94 2.43 7.48 1.91
CA VAL A 94 2.29 7.95 3.28
C VAL A 94 2.68 6.87 4.28
N ARG A 95 3.17 7.28 5.44
CA ARG A 95 3.14 6.44 6.64
C ARG A 95 1.70 6.41 7.15
N TRP A 96 1.06 5.27 6.99
CA TRP A 96 -0.35 5.03 7.32
C TRP A 96 -0.54 4.76 8.82
N GLY A 97 0.39 4.03 9.42
CA GLY A 97 0.36 3.62 10.82
C GLY A 97 1.75 3.59 11.45
N GLY A 98 1.90 2.88 12.57
CA GLY A 98 3.18 2.77 13.28
C GLY A 98 4.29 2.20 12.39
N GLU A 99 4.08 1.03 11.82
CA GLU A 99 4.97 0.32 10.90
C GLU A 99 4.37 0.12 9.50
N GLU A 100 3.25 0.80 9.23
CA GLU A 100 2.46 0.64 8.00
C GLU A 100 2.63 1.83 7.06
N PHE A 101 2.68 1.54 5.77
CA PHE A 101 2.75 2.52 4.69
C PHE A 101 1.65 2.25 3.67
N LEU A 102 1.12 3.33 3.09
CA LEU A 102 0.17 3.25 1.98
C LEU A 102 0.77 3.96 0.77
N LEU A 103 0.91 3.24 -0.33
CA LEU A 103 1.26 3.80 -1.63
C LEU A 103 0.01 3.84 -2.50
N VAL A 104 -0.15 4.92 -3.25
CA VAL A 104 -1.18 5.09 -4.26
C VAL A 104 -0.50 5.46 -5.57
N MET A 105 -0.50 4.51 -6.51
CA MET A 105 0.26 4.62 -7.76
C MET A 105 -0.65 4.59 -8.98
N HIS A 106 -0.30 5.35 -10.01
CA HIS A 106 -0.98 5.24 -11.30
C HIS A 106 -0.46 4.06 -12.11
N PHE A 107 -1.37 3.38 -12.81
CA PHE A 107 -1.02 2.34 -13.76
C PHE A 107 -2.02 2.28 -14.92
N ASP A 108 -1.59 1.73 -16.04
CA ASP A 108 -2.45 1.50 -17.22
C ASP A 108 -2.81 0.01 -17.39
N ASP A 109 -2.10 -0.86 -16.69
CA ASP A 109 -2.36 -2.30 -16.62
C ASP A 109 -2.16 -2.80 -15.18
N GLU A 110 -3.12 -3.58 -14.70
CA GLU A 110 -3.11 -4.19 -13.37
C GLU A 110 -1.81 -4.99 -13.12
N ALA A 111 -1.25 -5.62 -14.16
CA ALA A 111 0.03 -6.31 -14.07
C ALA A 111 1.18 -5.39 -13.62
N GLN A 112 1.13 -4.09 -13.94
CA GLN A 112 2.13 -3.11 -13.49
C GLN A 112 2.01 -2.83 -11.97
N ALA A 113 0.79 -2.85 -11.43
CA ALA A 113 0.55 -2.72 -10.00
C ALA A 113 1.13 -3.92 -9.25
N TRP A 114 0.83 -5.13 -9.72
CA TRP A 114 1.38 -6.38 -9.19
C TRP A 114 2.92 -6.39 -9.25
N ALA A 115 3.49 -6.07 -10.41
CA ALA A 115 4.94 -6.03 -10.59
C ALA A 115 5.62 -4.98 -9.68
N SER A 116 4.95 -3.86 -9.40
CA SER A 116 5.48 -2.83 -8.50
C SER A 116 5.44 -3.25 -7.03
N ALA A 117 4.40 -3.97 -6.60
CA ALA A 117 4.34 -4.56 -5.26
C ALA A 117 5.42 -5.64 -5.08
N ASP A 118 5.57 -6.54 -6.05
CA ASP A 118 6.60 -7.58 -6.05
C ASP A 118 8.02 -6.98 -6.02
N ARG A 119 8.26 -5.94 -6.82
CA ARG A 119 9.51 -5.17 -6.81
C ARG A 119 9.80 -4.56 -5.44
N LEU A 120 8.82 -3.89 -4.83
CA LEU A 120 8.99 -3.26 -3.51
C LEU A 120 9.35 -4.30 -2.44
N CYS A 121 8.65 -5.43 -2.45
CA CYS A 121 8.90 -6.54 -1.54
C CYS A 121 10.35 -7.05 -1.64
N ARG A 122 10.84 -7.30 -2.86
CA ARG A 122 12.24 -7.71 -3.09
C ARG A 122 13.26 -6.64 -2.73
N GLU A 123 12.99 -5.39 -3.10
CA GLU A 123 13.88 -4.27 -2.78
C GLU A 123 14.06 -4.13 -1.27
N VAL A 124 12.99 -4.21 -0.47
CA VAL A 124 13.12 -4.16 0.99
C VAL A 124 13.89 -5.38 1.52
N ALA A 125 13.57 -6.59 1.06
CA ALA A 125 14.21 -7.83 1.51
C ALA A 125 15.72 -7.90 1.17
N ALA A 126 16.14 -7.26 0.08
CA ALA A 126 17.54 -7.25 -0.37
C ALA A 126 18.44 -6.30 0.43
N HIS A 127 17.88 -5.36 1.20
CA HIS A 127 18.65 -4.35 1.91
C HIS A 127 18.85 -4.72 3.38
N THR A 128 20.05 -4.41 3.88
CA THR A 128 20.38 -4.51 5.30
C THR A 128 20.52 -3.12 5.92
N LEU A 129 20.12 -3.02 7.19
CA LEU A 129 20.44 -1.86 8.02
C LEU A 129 21.70 -2.18 8.83
N ALA A 130 22.79 -1.48 8.52
CA ALA A 130 24.02 -1.59 9.30
C ALA A 130 23.81 -1.05 10.72
N VAL A 131 24.25 -1.82 11.73
CA VAL A 131 24.18 -1.44 13.14
C VAL A 131 25.58 -1.49 13.73
N GLU A 132 25.99 -0.42 14.42
CA GLU A 132 27.27 -0.40 15.13
C GLU A 132 27.28 -1.49 16.22
N ASP A 133 28.38 -2.23 16.29
CA ASP A 133 28.62 -3.29 17.28
C ASP A 133 27.55 -4.41 17.32
N ALA A 134 26.82 -4.63 16.22
CA ALA A 134 25.85 -5.71 16.07
C ALA A 134 25.81 -6.24 14.62
N ASP A 135 25.15 -7.38 14.43
CA ASP A 135 24.87 -7.90 13.09
C ASP A 135 23.93 -6.96 12.32
N ASP A 136 24.16 -6.88 11.01
CA ASP A 136 23.27 -6.22 10.06
C ASP A 136 21.82 -6.72 10.18
N ILE A 137 20.88 -5.78 10.29
CA ILE A 137 19.46 -6.12 10.42
C ILE A 137 18.86 -6.26 9.03
N ARG A 138 18.33 -7.45 8.77
CA ARG A 138 17.44 -7.71 7.62
C ARG A 138 15.99 -7.56 8.04
N THR A 139 15.21 -6.90 7.20
CA THR A 139 13.77 -6.77 7.37
C THR A 139 13.06 -7.08 6.05
N THR A 140 11.80 -7.45 6.14
CA THR A 140 10.95 -7.76 5.00
C THR A 140 9.62 -7.05 5.16
N VAL A 141 8.79 -7.04 4.12
CA VAL A 141 7.45 -6.48 4.19
C VAL A 141 6.41 -7.48 3.70
N SER A 142 5.22 -7.39 4.29
CA SER A 142 4.01 -7.98 3.76
C SER A 142 3.19 -6.91 3.06
N ILE A 143 2.75 -7.18 1.83
CA ILE A 143 2.06 -6.19 0.99
C ILE A 143 0.68 -6.73 0.59
N GLY A 144 -0.33 -5.91 0.76
CA GLY A 144 -1.68 -6.12 0.25
C GLY A 144 -2.03 -5.09 -0.80
N VAL A 145 -2.68 -5.52 -1.87
CA VAL A 145 -2.90 -4.67 -3.04
C VAL A 145 -4.34 -4.77 -3.55
N ALA A 146 -4.94 -3.62 -3.84
CA ALA A 146 -6.25 -3.52 -4.49
C ALA A 146 -6.29 -2.31 -5.44
N CYS A 147 -7.08 -2.38 -6.49
CA CYS A 147 -7.13 -1.39 -7.55
C CYS A 147 -8.40 -0.52 -7.48
N LEU A 148 -8.31 0.71 -8.00
CA LEU A 148 -9.40 1.66 -8.15
C LEU A 148 -9.65 2.00 -9.63
N PRO A 149 -10.91 1.90 -10.10
CA PRO A 149 -12.04 1.37 -9.36
C PRO A 149 -11.85 -0.15 -9.17
N PHE A 150 -12.37 -0.70 -8.08
CA PHE A 150 -12.22 -2.13 -7.83
C PHE A 150 -13.12 -2.94 -8.77
N ASP A 151 -14.35 -2.47 -8.97
CA ASP A 151 -15.23 -2.90 -10.05
C ASP A 151 -14.95 -2.05 -11.30
N GLN A 152 -14.55 -2.69 -12.40
CA GLN A 152 -14.25 -1.97 -13.65
C GLN A 152 -15.51 -1.43 -14.33
N GLY A 153 -16.69 -2.00 -14.04
CA GLY A 153 -17.97 -1.60 -14.60
C GLY A 153 -18.70 -0.53 -13.79
N ASP A 154 -18.35 -0.36 -12.50
CA ASP A 154 -19.01 0.58 -11.60
C ASP A 154 -18.03 1.27 -10.65
N TRP A 155 -17.77 2.55 -10.93
CA TRP A 155 -16.86 3.41 -10.17
C TRP A 155 -17.33 3.77 -8.77
N ASP A 156 -18.63 3.65 -8.52
CA ASP A 156 -19.27 4.02 -7.26
C ASP A 156 -19.69 2.77 -6.46
N ALA A 157 -19.42 1.57 -6.97
CA ALA A 157 -19.76 0.31 -6.28
C ALA A 157 -19.13 0.22 -4.89
N ILE A 158 -17.87 0.63 -4.75
CA ILE A 158 -17.18 0.77 -3.46
C ILE A 158 -16.25 1.98 -3.43
N SER A 159 -16.05 2.55 -2.24
CA SER A 159 -15.17 3.70 -2.02
C SER A 159 -13.69 3.32 -2.01
N TRP A 160 -12.80 4.32 -2.01
CA TRP A 160 -11.36 4.09 -1.85
C TRP A 160 -11.02 3.53 -0.46
N GLU A 161 -11.75 3.93 0.58
CA GLU A 161 -11.60 3.36 1.93
C GLU A 161 -11.98 1.88 1.95
N GLN A 162 -13.09 1.52 1.32
CA GLN A 162 -13.51 0.12 1.19
C GLN A 162 -12.53 -0.70 0.35
N THR A 163 -11.94 -0.08 -0.68
CA THR A 163 -10.87 -0.71 -1.47
C THR A 163 -9.59 -0.90 -0.64
N LEU A 164 -9.29 0.04 0.27
CA LEU A 164 -8.18 -0.11 1.21
C LEU A 164 -8.42 -1.26 2.21
N GLU A 165 -9.67 -1.51 2.63
CA GLU A 165 -10.01 -2.70 3.44
C GLU A 165 -9.74 -4.01 2.69
N ILE A 166 -9.94 -4.04 1.37
CA ILE A 166 -9.62 -5.20 0.53
C ILE A 166 -8.10 -5.39 0.46
N ALA A 167 -7.33 -4.31 0.29
CA ALA A 167 -5.87 -4.36 0.33
C ALA A 167 -5.37 -4.84 1.71
N ASP A 168 -5.98 -4.38 2.81
CA ASP A 168 -5.65 -4.84 4.16
C ASP A 168 -5.88 -6.35 4.35
N ALA A 169 -7.01 -6.87 3.87
CA ALA A 169 -7.26 -8.31 3.88
C ALA A 169 -6.22 -9.10 3.09
N ALA A 170 -5.78 -8.60 1.93
CA ALA A 170 -4.71 -9.22 1.16
C ALA A 170 -3.36 -9.19 1.91
N MET A 171 -3.04 -8.07 2.58
CA MET A 171 -1.83 -7.94 3.41
C MET A 171 -1.86 -8.92 4.60
N TYR A 172 -3.02 -9.08 5.23
CA TYR A 172 -3.22 -10.05 6.30
C TYR A 172 -2.96 -11.49 5.80
N ILE A 173 -3.48 -11.85 4.62
CA ILE A 173 -3.19 -13.15 3.98
C ILE A 173 -1.68 -13.30 3.73
N ALA A 174 -1.00 -12.26 3.23
CA ALA A 174 0.46 -12.28 3.05
C ALA A 174 1.21 -12.57 4.37
N LYS A 175 0.79 -11.94 5.48
CA LYS A 175 1.35 -12.19 6.82
C LYS A 175 1.11 -13.64 7.27
N ARG A 176 -0.10 -14.15 7.11
CA ARG A 176 -0.50 -15.52 7.50
C ARG A 176 0.24 -16.59 6.71
N GLU A 177 0.41 -16.38 5.41
CA GLU A 177 1.11 -17.31 4.52
C GLU A 177 2.62 -17.37 4.78
N GLY A 178 3.15 -16.49 5.65
CA GLY A 178 4.52 -16.56 6.16
C GLY A 178 5.37 -15.35 5.84
N ARG A 179 4.74 -14.19 5.59
CA ARG A 179 5.39 -12.88 5.42
C ARG A 179 6.33 -12.79 4.20
N ASN A 180 6.94 -11.63 4.00
CA ASN A 180 7.89 -11.38 2.91
C ASN A 180 7.31 -11.71 1.52
N ARG A 181 6.12 -11.15 1.25
CA ARG A 181 5.32 -11.43 0.06
C ARG A 181 4.22 -10.41 -0.17
N ALA A 182 3.73 -10.38 -1.40
CA ALA A 182 2.61 -9.56 -1.83
C ALA A 182 1.42 -10.44 -2.25
N TYR A 183 0.23 -10.04 -1.83
CA TYR A 183 -1.06 -10.55 -2.31
C TYR A 183 -1.94 -9.40 -2.75
N GLY A 184 -2.93 -9.68 -3.59
CA GLY A 184 -3.95 -8.72 -3.94
C GLY A 184 -5.29 -9.38 -4.21
N PHE A 185 -6.34 -8.58 -4.27
CA PHE A 185 -7.61 -9.02 -4.81
C PHE A 185 -7.92 -8.23 -6.08
N ARG A 186 -8.61 -8.88 -7.01
CA ARG A 186 -9.25 -8.22 -8.16
C ARG A 186 -10.70 -8.66 -8.28
N ALA A 187 -11.56 -7.77 -8.77
CA ALA A 187 -12.91 -8.16 -9.16
C ALA A 187 -12.85 -8.99 -10.46
N THR A 188 -13.63 -10.07 -10.51
CA THR A 188 -13.78 -10.92 -11.71
C THR A 188 -15.08 -10.63 -12.46
N GLY A 189 -15.89 -9.70 -11.97
CA GLY A 189 -17.15 -9.28 -12.55
C GLY A 189 -17.85 -8.23 -11.67
N PRO A 190 -19.08 -7.84 -12.02
CA PRO A 190 -19.84 -6.84 -11.27
C PRO A 190 -20.04 -7.24 -9.81
N LEU A 191 -19.82 -6.31 -8.89
CA LEU A 191 -19.96 -6.58 -7.46
C LEU A 191 -21.45 -6.69 -7.07
N PRO A 192 -21.85 -7.72 -6.29
CA PRO A 192 -23.22 -7.84 -5.81
C PRO A 192 -23.53 -6.80 -4.73
N GLU A 193 -24.81 -6.50 -4.53
CA GLU A 193 -25.27 -5.64 -3.42
C GLU A 193 -24.76 -6.15 -2.07
N GLY A 194 -24.24 -5.25 -1.23
CA GLY A 194 -23.66 -5.62 0.06
C GLY A 194 -22.38 -6.46 -0.05
N PHE A 195 -21.67 -6.35 -1.18
CA PHE A 195 -20.40 -7.05 -1.41
C PHE A 195 -19.42 -6.85 -0.25
N ILE A 196 -19.20 -5.60 0.16
CA ILE A 196 -18.19 -5.28 1.17
C ILE A 196 -18.53 -5.87 2.55
N GLU A 197 -19.81 -5.89 2.94
CA GLU A 197 -20.26 -6.51 4.20
C GLU A 197 -20.04 -8.03 4.18
N ARG A 198 -20.22 -8.67 3.02
CA ARG A 198 -19.95 -10.11 2.86
C ARG A 198 -18.44 -10.38 2.87
N PHE A 199 -17.66 -9.57 2.14
CA PHE A 199 -16.21 -9.68 2.09
C PHE A 199 -15.59 -9.54 3.48
N ARG A 200 -16.02 -8.54 4.28
CA ARG A 200 -15.54 -8.33 5.66
C ARG A 200 -15.73 -9.54 6.59
N ARG A 201 -16.75 -10.38 6.34
CA ARG A 201 -17.04 -11.55 7.20
C ARG A 201 -16.04 -12.68 6.99
N ASP A 202 -15.59 -12.87 5.75
CA ASP A 202 -14.66 -13.93 5.38
C ASP A 202 -13.88 -13.55 4.11
N PRO A 203 -12.82 -12.72 4.24
CA PRO A 203 -12.02 -12.33 3.07
C PRO A 203 -11.30 -13.52 2.43
N GLU A 204 -10.92 -14.53 3.21
CA GLU A 204 -10.19 -15.70 2.71
C GLU A 204 -11.08 -16.63 1.88
N GLY A 205 -12.32 -16.83 2.30
CA GLY A 205 -13.34 -17.59 1.58
C GLY A 205 -14.05 -16.80 0.47
N ALA A 206 -13.87 -15.47 0.41
CA ALA A 206 -14.51 -14.59 -0.57
C ALA A 206 -14.37 -15.07 -2.03
N PRO A 207 -13.20 -15.55 -2.51
CA PRO A 207 -13.07 -16.02 -3.91
C PRO A 207 -13.97 -17.19 -4.29
N ALA A 208 -14.48 -17.96 -3.32
CA ALA A 208 -15.40 -19.06 -3.58
C ALA A 208 -16.88 -18.62 -3.67
N LEU A 209 -17.21 -17.41 -3.20
CA LEU A 209 -18.59 -16.96 -2.97
C LEU A 209 -18.92 -15.60 -3.60
N LEU A 210 -17.90 -14.81 -3.92
CA LEU A 210 -18.01 -13.46 -4.45
C LEU A 210 -17.22 -13.37 -5.77
N PRO A 211 -17.54 -12.42 -6.65
CA PRO A 211 -16.84 -12.25 -7.94
C PRO A 211 -15.48 -11.56 -7.73
N VAL A 212 -14.61 -12.21 -6.98
CA VAL A 212 -13.24 -11.76 -6.71
C VAL A 212 -12.27 -12.91 -6.82
N GLU A 213 -11.03 -12.59 -7.14
CA GLU A 213 -9.93 -13.54 -7.19
C GLU A 213 -8.81 -13.06 -6.28
N LEU A 214 -8.25 -13.99 -5.49
CA LEU A 214 -7.04 -13.74 -4.71
C LEU A 214 -5.82 -13.96 -5.61
N MET A 215 -5.08 -12.88 -5.83
CA MET A 215 -3.85 -12.87 -6.60
C MET A 215 -2.65 -13.07 -5.69
N ARG A 216 -1.89 -14.14 -5.93
CA ARG A 216 -0.55 -14.27 -5.37
C ARG A 216 0.42 -13.52 -6.29
N ILE A 217 0.96 -12.40 -5.82
CA ILE A 217 1.76 -11.48 -6.63
C ILE A 217 3.23 -11.92 -6.66
N SER A 218 3.80 -12.21 -5.50
CA SER A 218 5.15 -12.74 -5.36
C SER A 218 5.14 -14.27 -5.32
N GLY A 219 6.23 -14.92 -5.75
CA GLY A 219 6.42 -16.38 -5.70
C GLY A 219 6.41 -16.98 -4.28
N GLU A 220 7.35 -17.88 -3.94
CA GLU A 220 7.36 -18.51 -2.61
C GLU A 220 7.63 -17.53 -1.48
N ARG A 221 8.65 -16.67 -1.64
CA ARG A 221 8.97 -15.48 -0.86
C ARG A 221 9.71 -14.50 -1.79
N CYS A 222 9.69 -13.23 -1.44
CA CYS A 222 10.74 -12.31 -1.88
C CYS A 222 12.06 -12.70 -1.20
#